data_AF-A0A432SBX9-F1
#
_entry.id   AF-A0A432SBX9-F1
#
_cell.length_a   1.000
_cell.length_b   1.000
_cell.length_c   1.000
_cell.angle_alpha   90.00
_cell.angle_beta   90.00
_cell.angle_gamma   90.00
#
_symmetry.space_group_name_H-M   'P 1'
#
loop_
_entity.id
_entity.type
_entity.pdbx_description
1 polymer ?
#
loop_
_entity_poly.entity_id
_entity_poly.type
_entity_poly.pdbx_seq_one_letter_code
_entity_poly.pdbx_strand_id
1 'polypeptide(L)' 'MQYDIVIIGVGVAGLYAAINIPKDKKVLLINKASPWDCNTYYAQG' A
#
# COMPACT_ATOMS: atom_id res chain seq x y z
N MET A 1 -10.79 11.94 -10.33
CA MET A 1 -9.33 11.72 -10.40
C MET A 1 -9.06 10.44 -11.16
N GLN A 2 -7.96 10.38 -11.92
CA GLN A 2 -7.49 9.18 -12.63
C GLN A 2 -6.17 8.70 -12.00
N TYR A 3 -6.04 7.39 -11.85
CA TYR A 3 -4.86 6.70 -11.35
C TYR A 3 -4.49 5.59 -12.33
N ASP A 4 -3.20 5.34 -12.50
CA ASP A 4 -2.72 4.22 -13.30
C ASP A 4 -2.94 2.89 -12.56
N ILE A 5 -2.77 2.92 -11.23
CA ILE A 5 -2.77 1.75 -10.36
C ILE A 5 -3.52 2.07 -9.07
N VAL A 6 -4.35 1.13 -8.61
CA VAL A 6 -5.02 1.19 -7.31
C VAL A 6 -4.61 -0.04 -6.50
N ILE A 7 -4.12 0.19 -5.28
CA ILE A 7 -3.79 -0.87 -4.32
C ILE A 7 -4.77 -0.78 -3.16
N ILE A 8 -5.50 -1.87 -2.90
CA ILE A 8 -6.46 -1.99 -1.81
C ILE A 8 -5.86 -2.88 -0.74
N GLY A 9 -5.55 -2.28 0.41
CA GLY A 9 -4.81 -2.89 1.52
C GLY A 9 -3.33 -2.46 1.51
N VAL A 10 -2.93 -1.65 2.47
CA VAL A 10 -1.54 -1.19 2.66
C VAL A 10 -0.92 -1.75 3.94
N GLY A 11 -1.02 -3.07 4.09
CA GLY A 11 -0.04 -3.81 4.88
C GLY A 11 1.31 -3.91 4.16
N VAL A 12 2.23 -4.70 4.69
CA VAL A 12 3.60 -4.81 4.14
C VAL A 12 3.63 -5.12 2.63
N ALA A 13 2.75 -5.99 2.14
CA ALA A 13 2.69 -6.38 0.73
C ALA A 13 2.26 -5.23 -0.18
N GLY A 14 1.22 -4.47 0.20
CA GLY A 14 0.72 -3.35 -0.60
C GLY A 14 1.71 -2.19 -0.66
N LEU A 15 2.38 -1.90 0.46
CA LEU A 15 3.44 -0.90 0.52
C LEU A 15 4.67 -1.33 -0.30
N TYR A 16 5.07 -2.59 -0.20
CA TYR A 16 6.18 -3.12 -1.00
C TYR A 16 5.87 -3.09 -2.50
N ALA A 17 4.66 -3.46 -2.90
CA ALA A 17 4.22 -3.32 -4.29
C ALA A 17 4.28 -1.85 -4.75
N ALA A 18 3.83 -0.91 -3.92
CA ALA A 18 3.86 0.52 -4.24
C ALA A 18 5.28 1.06 -4.50
N ILE A 19 6.27 0.59 -3.74
CA ILE A 19 7.68 1.03 -3.89
C ILE A 19 8.30 0.55 -5.20
N ASN A 20 7.85 -0.60 -5.73
CA ASN A 20 8.37 -1.18 -6.96
C ASN A 20 7.71 -0.62 -8.23
N ILE A 21 6.69 0.24 -8.09
CA ILE A 21 6.02 0.87 -9.23
C ILE A 21 6.89 2.03 -9.77
N PRO A 22 7.00 2.20 -11.09
CA PRO A 22 7.68 3.34 -11.69
C PRO A 22 7.18 4.69 -11.18
N LYS A 23 8.10 5.62 -10.92
CA LYS A 23 7.80 6.93 -10.29
C LYS A 23 6.90 7.84 -11.15
N ASP A 24 6.78 7.58 -12.44
CA ASP A 24 5.90 8.29 -13.37
C ASP A 24 4.43 7.88 -13.26
N LYS A 25 4.12 6.81 -12.51
CA LYS A 25 2.75 6.32 -12.32
C LYS A 25 2.07 6.96 -11.12
N LYS A 26 0.80 7.33 -11.29
CA LYS A 26 -0.07 7.77 -10.20
C LYS A 26 -0.70 6.55 -9.53
N VAL A 27 -0.29 6.29 -8.29
CA VAL A 27 -0.77 5.16 -7.49
C VAL A 27 -1.71 5.66 -6.39
N LEU A 28 -2.92 5.10 -6.33
CA LEU A 28 -3.83 5.28 -5.20
C LEU A 28 -3.69 4.12 -4.22
N LEU A 29 -3.39 4.44 -2.96
CA LEU A 29 -3.36 3.48 -1.87
C LEU A 29 -4.63 3.65 -1.02
N ILE A 30 -5.39 2.57 -0.84
CA ILE A 30 -6.59 2.56 -0.02
C ILE A 30 -6.40 1.58 1.13
N ASN A 31 -6.72 2.01 2.34
CA ASN A 31 -6.73 1.15 3.51
C ASN A 31 -8.01 1.33 4.31
N LYS A 32 -8.40 0.30 5.06
CA LYS A 32 -9.54 0.38 5.98
C LYS A 32 -9.30 1.32 7.16
N ALA A 33 -8.06 1.40 7.63
CA ALA A 33 -7.63 2.20 8.78
C ALA A 33 -6.20 2.71 8.53
N SER A 34 -5.44 2.98 9.57
CA SER A 34 -4.05 3.39 9.40
C SER A 34 -3.18 2.25 8.87
N PRO A 35 -2.15 2.48 8.04
CA PRO A 35 -1.18 1.44 7.66
C PRO A 35 -0.49 0.79 8.88
N TRP A 36 -0.42 1.51 10.00
CA TRP A 36 0.11 1.03 11.28
C TRP A 36 -0.85 0.07 12.00
N ASP A 37 -2.14 0.04 11.61
CA ASP A 37 -3.14 -0.86 12.18
C ASP A 37 -3.21 -2.20 11.41
N CYS A 38 -2.34 -2.39 10.41
CA CYS A 38 -2.27 -3.65 9.68
C CYS A 38 -1.56 -4.73 10.51
N ASN A 39 -2.05 -5.98 10.46
CA ASN A 39 -1.46 -7.12 11.19
C ASN A 39 0.05 -7.28 10.97
N THR A 40 0.54 -6.89 9.79
CA THR A 40 1.96 -6.94 9.42
C THR A 40 2.83 -6.00 10.24
N TYR A 41 2.27 -4.94 10.84
CA TYR A 41 2.97 -4.05 11.75
C TYR A 41 3.25 -4.72 13.11
N TYR A 42 2.41 -5.67 13.53
CA TYR A 42 2.51 -6.36 14.83
C TYR A 42 3.31 -7.68 14.77
N ALA A 43 3.94 -8.01 13.64
CA ALA A 43 4.71 -9.24 13.50
C ALA A 43 5.99 -9.20 14.37
N GLN A 44 6.25 -10.29 15.12
CA GLN A 44 7.35 -10.40 16.11
C GLN A 44 8.24 -11.64 15.92
N GLY A 45 8.05 -12.36 14.80
CA GLY A 45 8.90 -13.49 14.42
C GLY A 45 10.18 -13.07 13.72
#